data_AF-A0A382NR65-F1
#
_entry.id   AF-A0A382NR65-F1
#
_cell.length_a   1.000
_cell.length_b   1.000
_cell.length_c   1.000
_cell.angle_alpha   90.00
_cell.angle_beta   90.00
_cell.angle_gamma   90.00
#
_symmetry.space_group_name_H-M   'P 1'
#
loop_
_entity.id
_entity.type
_entity.pdbx_description
1 polymer ?
#
loop_
_entity_poly.entity_id
_entity_poly.type
_entity_poly.pdbx_seq_one_letter_code
_entity_poly.pdbx_strand_id
1 'polypeptide(L)'
;MKLPKKLPEFILVAMVCLMIGYGTGAVLTERKKMVTLENSVALKWSDGVSDSPPLGAHVYLEPHMDGKSVRLRVYIGRERPQFFMLGRNGEIDVVRDAQQASRKWSSILWMSDGLHVGGDGNRTRYFVPYNKIKPIN
;
A
#
# COMPACT_ATOMS: atom_id res chain seq x y z
N MET A 1 -53.71 -17.71 9.88
CA MET A 1 -53.08 -17.07 8.70
C MET A 1 -52.56 -18.16 7.77
N LYS A 2 -53.02 -18.23 6.51
CA LYS A 2 -52.48 -19.16 5.51
C LYS A 2 -51.16 -18.58 4.98
N LEU A 3 -50.06 -19.32 5.07
CA LEU A 3 -48.80 -18.91 4.46
C LEU A 3 -49.03 -18.64 2.96
N PRO A 4 -48.50 -17.55 2.39
CA PRO A 4 -48.65 -17.27 0.97
C PRO A 4 -48.00 -18.40 0.16
N LYS A 5 -48.73 -18.99 -0.80
CA LYS A 5 -48.26 -20.11 -1.63
C LYS A 5 -46.93 -19.84 -2.37
N LYS A 6 -46.57 -18.56 -2.52
CA LYS A 6 -45.37 -18.06 -3.20
C LYS A 6 -44.17 -17.83 -2.26
N LEU A 7 -44.31 -18.03 -0.94
CA LEU A 7 -43.23 -17.85 0.03
C LEU A 7 -41.91 -18.57 -0.34
N PRO A 8 -41.91 -19.84 -0.80
CA PRO A 8 -40.67 -20.51 -1.19
C PRO A 8 -39.98 -19.86 -2.41
N GLU A 9 -40.74 -19.30 -3.35
CA GLU A 9 -40.17 -18.58 -4.50
C GLU A 9 -39.49 -17.28 -4.05
N PHE A 10 -40.10 -16.54 -3.12
CA PHE A 10 -39.50 -15.32 -2.56
C PHE A 10 -38.22 -15.60 -1.76
N ILE A 11 -38.21 -16.70 -0.98
CA ILE A 11 -37.01 -17.13 -0.26
C ILE A 11 -35.89 -17.49 -1.24
N LEU A 12 -36.20 -18.20 -2.32
CA LEU A 12 -35.23 -18.56 -3.35
C LEU A 12 -34.63 -17.31 -4.01
N VAL A 13 -35.47 -16.34 -4.39
CA VAL A 13 -35.02 -15.07 -5.00
C VAL A 13 -34.14 -14.29 -4.03
N ALA A 14 -34.54 -14.16 -2.76
CA ALA A 14 -33.75 -13.47 -1.75
C ALA A 14 -32.39 -14.14 -1.54
N MET A 15 -32.33 -15.48 -1.55
CA MET A 15 -31.09 -16.24 -1.39
C MET A 15 -30.15 -16.06 -2.58
N VAL A 16 -30.69 -16.04 -3.81
CA VAL A 16 -29.92 -15.78 -5.03
C VAL A 16 -29.35 -14.35 -5.02
N CYS A 17 -30.15 -13.35 -4.65
CA CYS A 17 -29.67 -11.98 -4.51
C CYS A 17 -28.55 -11.84 -3.45
N LEU A 18 -28.70 -12.53 -2.32
CA LEU A 18 -27.68 -12.57 -1.27
C LEU A 18 -26.37 -13.21 -1.74
N MET A 19 -26.46 -14.33 -2.46
CA MET A 19 -25.29 -15.02 -3.03
C MET A 19 -24.55 -14.16 -4.06
N ILE A 20 -25.28 -13.48 -4.94
CA ILE A 20 -24.69 -12.57 -5.93
C ILE A 20 -24.04 -11.37 -5.25
N GLY A 21 -24.73 -10.73 -4.30
CA GLY A 21 -24.20 -9.59 -3.55
C GLY A 21 -22.98 -9.94 -2.71
N TYR A 22 -23.00 -11.10 -2.03
CA TYR A 22 -21.85 -11.59 -1.27
C TYR A 22 -20.68 -11.97 -2.18
N GLY A 23 -20.95 -12.66 -3.30
CA GLY A 23 -19.93 -13.03 -4.28
C GLY A 23 -19.24 -11.82 -4.90
N THR A 24 -20.00 -10.81 -5.33
CA THR A 24 -19.43 -9.56 -5.84
C THR A 24 -18.70 -8.77 -4.77
N GLY A 25 -19.23 -8.70 -3.54
CA GLY A 25 -18.56 -8.08 -2.40
C GLY A 25 -17.22 -8.73 -2.07
N ALA A 26 -17.17 -10.07 -2.05
CA ALA A 26 -15.97 -10.86 -1.75
C ALA A 26 -14.89 -10.72 -2.83
N VAL A 27 -15.26 -10.74 -4.11
CA VAL A 27 -14.28 -10.54 -5.20
C VAL A 27 -13.68 -9.13 -5.14
N LEU A 28 -14.47 -8.11 -4.79
CA LEU A 28 -13.98 -6.74 -4.64
C LEU A 28 -13.04 -6.57 -3.43
N THR A 29 -13.33 -7.22 -2.30
CA THR A 29 -12.43 -7.19 -1.13
C THR A 29 -11.15 -7.97 -1.37
N GLU A 30 -11.20 -9.11 -2.05
CA GLU A 30 -10.00 -9.89 -2.39
C GLU A 30 -9.10 -9.13 -3.38
N ARG A 31 -9.67 -8.46 -4.40
CA ARG A 31 -8.88 -7.58 -5.28
C ARG A 31 -8.25 -6.40 -4.54
N LYS A 32 -8.88 -5.90 -3.47
CA LYS A 32 -8.31 -4.83 -2.64
C LYS A 32 -7.16 -5.31 -1.73
N LYS A 33 -7.12 -6.61 -1.41
CA LYS A 33 -6.09 -7.23 -0.56
C LYS A 33 -4.87 -7.71 -1.35
N MET A 34 -5.00 -7.96 -2.64
CA MET A 34 -3.85 -8.27 -3.48
C MET A 34 -3.02 -7.00 -3.69
N VAL A 35 -1.92 -6.88 -2.93
CA VAL A 35 -0.77 -6.06 -3.31
C VAL A 35 -0.22 -6.66 -4.60
N THR A 36 -0.81 -6.28 -5.73
CA THR A 36 -0.29 -6.67 -7.05
C THR A 36 1.05 -5.97 -7.24
N LEU A 37 2.02 -6.68 -7.83
CA LEU A 37 3.33 -6.16 -8.22
C LEU A 37 3.22 -4.84 -9.01
N GLU A 38 2.10 -4.65 -9.72
CA GLU A 38 1.72 -3.44 -10.47
C GLU A 38 1.55 -2.17 -9.62
N ASN A 39 1.33 -2.30 -8.31
CA ASN A 39 1.22 -1.17 -7.40
C ASN A 39 2.54 -0.86 -6.68
N SER A 40 3.56 -1.71 -6.79
CA SER A 40 4.88 -1.41 -6.24
C SER A 40 5.66 -0.53 -7.22
N VAL A 41 6.19 0.58 -6.73
CA VAL A 41 7.00 1.50 -7.53
C VAL A 41 8.48 1.16 -7.38
N ALA A 42 8.93 0.98 -6.14
CA ALA A 42 10.30 0.60 -5.82
C ALA A 42 10.38 -0.03 -4.43
N LEU A 43 11.26 -1.01 -4.29
CA LEU A 43 11.62 -1.63 -3.02
C LEU A 43 13.13 -1.73 -2.95
N LYS A 44 13.73 -1.23 -1.87
CA LYS A 44 15.17 -1.38 -1.63
C LYS A 44 15.48 -1.56 -0.16
N TRP A 45 16.19 -2.64 0.14
CA TRP A 45 16.78 -2.87 1.45
C TRP A 45 18.08 -2.08 1.58
N SER A 46 18.36 -1.57 2.77
CA SER A 46 19.73 -1.24 3.12
C SER A 46 20.55 -2.52 3.03
N ASP A 47 21.78 -2.38 2.58
CA ASP A 47 22.73 -3.47 2.36
C ASP A 47 23.01 -4.30 3.62
N GLY A 48 22.54 -3.84 4.80
CA GLY A 48 22.57 -4.56 6.06
C GLY A 48 23.95 -4.57 6.72
N VAL A 49 24.95 -3.94 6.10
CA VAL A 49 26.31 -3.81 6.66
C VAL A 49 26.35 -2.68 7.69
N SER A 50 25.52 -1.64 7.53
CA SER A 50 25.52 -0.46 8.40
C SER A 50 24.33 -0.38 9.36
N ASP A 51 23.24 -1.11 9.09
CA ASP A 51 21.97 -1.01 9.82
C ASP A 51 21.63 -2.33 10.51
N SER A 52 21.69 -2.36 11.85
CA SER A 52 21.16 -3.45 12.67
C SER A 52 20.02 -2.93 13.55
N PRO A 53 18.75 -3.33 13.30
CA PRO A 53 18.29 -4.29 12.31
C PRO A 53 18.27 -3.75 10.86
N PRO A 54 18.29 -4.61 9.83
CA PRO A 54 18.24 -4.19 8.42
C PRO A 54 16.98 -3.39 8.11
N LEU A 55 17.09 -2.37 7.26
CA LEU A 55 15.99 -1.49 6.92
C LEU A 55 15.55 -1.70 5.46
N GLY A 56 14.26 -1.58 5.18
CA GLY A 56 13.72 -1.75 3.83
C GLY A 56 12.74 -0.66 3.48
N ALA A 57 12.96 0.07 2.40
CA ALA A 57 12.03 1.12 1.97
C ALA A 57 11.21 0.63 0.79
N HIS A 58 9.89 0.76 0.90
CA HIS A 58 8.93 0.36 -0.12
C HIS A 58 8.03 1.53 -0.47
N VAL A 59 8.09 1.92 -1.73
CA VAL A 59 7.20 2.90 -2.34
C VAL A 59 6.15 2.13 -3.13
N TYR A 60 4.88 2.40 -2.85
CA TYR A 60 3.76 1.72 -3.49
C TYR A 60 2.59 2.67 -3.70
N LEU A 61 1.61 2.22 -4.49
CA LEU A 61 0.45 2.98 -4.91
C LEU A 61 -0.82 2.44 -4.27
N GLU A 62 -1.66 3.35 -3.80
CA GLU A 62 -3.05 3.05 -3.45
C GLU A 62 -4.02 3.93 -4.27
N PRO A 63 -5.25 3.45 -4.52
CA PRO A 63 -6.28 4.28 -5.14
C PRO A 63 -6.54 5.56 -4.33
N HIS A 64 -6.65 6.70 -5.02
CA HIS A 64 -6.96 8.01 -4.45
C HIS A 64 -8.07 8.68 -5.28
N MET A 65 -8.86 9.58 -4.70
CA MET A 65 -9.97 10.22 -5.44
C MET A 65 -9.47 10.98 -6.68
N ASP A 66 -8.31 11.61 -6.57
CA ASP A 66 -7.67 12.39 -7.65
C ASP A 66 -6.57 11.61 -8.41
N GLY A 67 -6.58 10.28 -8.36
CA GLY A 67 -5.62 9.42 -9.07
C GLY A 67 -5.04 8.30 -8.19
N LYS A 68 -3.73 8.36 -7.94
CA LYS A 68 -3.00 7.38 -7.13
C LYS A 68 -2.23 8.05 -6.01
N SER A 69 -2.46 7.58 -4.78
CA SER A 69 -1.70 7.95 -3.58
C SER A 69 -0.38 7.20 -3.60
N VAL A 70 0.74 7.93 -3.60
CA VAL A 70 2.08 7.37 -3.46
C VAL A 70 2.38 7.27 -1.97
N ARG A 71 2.70 6.05 -1.52
CA ARG A 71 2.94 5.76 -0.11
C ARG A 71 4.32 5.19 0.10
N LEU A 72 4.94 5.59 1.21
CA LEU A 72 6.21 5.09 1.69
C LEU A 72 6.00 4.32 2.98
N ARG A 73 6.48 3.08 2.98
CA ARG A 73 6.63 2.27 4.20
C ARG A 73 8.09 1.87 4.35
N VAL A 74 8.61 2.03 5.56
CA VAL A 74 9.94 1.56 5.93
C VAL A 74 9.78 0.35 6.85
N TYR A 75 10.30 -0.79 6.42
CA TYR A 75 10.39 -2.01 7.19
C TYR A 75 11.66 -2.02 8.04
N ILE A 76 11.53 -2.53 9.27
CA ILE A 76 12.58 -2.64 10.27
C ILE A 76 12.73 -4.12 10.61
N GLY A 77 13.80 -4.75 10.13
CA GLY A 77 14.02 -6.20 10.15
C GLY A 77 13.40 -6.93 8.96
N ARG A 78 13.94 -8.10 8.61
CA ARG A 78 13.48 -8.91 7.45
C ARG A 78 12.45 -9.98 7.81
N GLU A 79 12.64 -10.68 8.93
CA GLU A 79 11.84 -11.87 9.27
C GLU A 79 10.51 -11.53 9.96
N ARG A 80 10.53 -10.52 10.84
CA ARG A 80 9.35 -9.97 11.51
C ARG A 80 9.38 -8.46 11.40
N PRO A 81 9.15 -7.91 10.20
CA PRO A 81 9.34 -6.50 9.95
C PRO A 81 8.35 -5.69 10.78
N GLN A 82 8.87 -4.90 11.71
CA GLN A 82 8.11 -3.75 12.19
C GLN A 82 8.09 -2.70 11.06
N PHE A 83 7.17 -1.76 11.11
CA PHE A 83 7.08 -0.75 10.07
C PHE A 83 6.99 0.66 10.65
N PHE A 84 7.67 1.56 9.97
CA PHE A 84 7.49 2.99 10.04
C PHE A 84 6.68 3.44 8.82
N MET A 85 5.69 4.29 9.04
CA MET A 85 4.97 4.98 7.98
C MET A 85 4.90 6.45 8.32
N LEU A 86 4.94 7.28 7.29
CA LEU A 86 4.81 8.71 7.45
C LEU A 86 3.36 9.12 7.72
N GLY A 87 3.12 9.96 8.73
CA GLY A 87 1.78 10.40 9.07
C GLY A 87 0.85 9.23 9.41
N ARG A 88 -0.45 9.34 9.09
CA ARG A 88 -1.43 8.28 9.40
C ARG A 88 -1.44 7.11 8.41
N ASN A 89 -1.07 7.34 7.16
CA ASN A 89 -1.26 6.37 6.07
C ASN A 89 -0.02 6.16 5.19
N GLY A 90 1.10 6.82 5.47
CA GLY A 90 2.34 6.72 4.69
C GLY A 90 2.35 7.54 3.40
N GLU A 91 1.35 8.38 3.13
CA GLU A 91 1.28 9.15 1.88
C GLU A 91 2.38 10.21 1.80
N ILE A 92 3.06 10.24 0.66
CA ILE A 92 4.14 11.19 0.35
C ILE A 92 3.85 12.06 -0.89
N ASP A 93 2.90 11.65 -1.74
CA ASP A 93 2.47 12.39 -2.94
C ASP A 93 1.14 11.85 -3.47
N VAL A 94 0.48 12.62 -4.33
CA VAL A 94 -0.67 12.16 -5.14
C VAL A 94 -0.36 12.43 -6.61
N VAL A 95 -0.44 11.40 -7.44
CA VAL A 95 -0.11 11.45 -8.87
C VAL A 95 -1.27 10.96 -9.71
N ARG A 96 -1.30 11.36 -10.99
CA ARG A 96 -2.38 10.98 -11.91
C ARG A 96 -2.37 9.49 -12.23
N ASP A 97 -1.18 8.93 -12.43
CA ASP A 97 -0.98 7.55 -12.86
C ASP A 97 0.32 6.93 -12.33
N ALA A 98 0.48 5.61 -12.54
CA ALA A 98 1.65 4.87 -12.08
C ALA A 98 2.95 5.24 -12.82
N GLN A 99 2.85 5.71 -14.06
CA GLN A 99 4.03 6.11 -14.82
C GLN A 99 4.64 7.39 -14.25
N GLN A 100 3.79 8.35 -13.88
CA GLN A 100 4.20 9.55 -13.18
C GLN A 100 4.80 9.21 -11.81
N ALA A 101 4.22 8.23 -11.09
CA ALA A 101 4.79 7.74 -9.83
C ALA A 101 6.21 7.19 -10.04
N SER A 102 6.38 6.28 -11.00
CA SER A 102 7.66 5.63 -11.27
C SER A 102 8.75 6.64 -11.66
N ARG A 103 8.43 7.63 -12.49
CA ARG A 103 9.39 8.68 -12.87
C ARG A 103 9.87 9.50 -11.68
N LYS A 104 8.99 9.81 -10.73
CA LYS A 104 9.31 10.65 -9.56
C LYS A 104 9.93 9.86 -8.41
N TRP A 105 9.45 8.64 -8.17
CA TRP A 105 9.60 7.94 -6.89
C TRP A 105 10.29 6.57 -6.98
N SER A 106 10.81 6.17 -8.14
CA SER A 106 11.53 4.89 -8.31
C SER A 106 12.93 4.86 -7.67
N SER A 107 13.52 6.03 -7.38
CA SER A 107 14.83 6.11 -6.76
C SER A 107 14.73 5.95 -5.24
N ILE A 108 15.42 4.96 -4.70
CA ILE A 108 15.59 4.75 -3.26
C ILE A 108 17.09 4.64 -2.96
N LEU A 109 17.57 5.51 -2.09
CA LEU A 109 18.96 5.54 -1.65
C LEU A 109 19.01 5.54 -0.13
N TRP A 110 19.72 4.57 0.41
CA TRP A 110 20.12 4.54 1.82
C TRP A 110 21.50 5.20 1.90
N MET A 111 21.58 6.29 2.65
CA MET A 111 22.80 7.07 2.87
C MET A 111 23.05 7.18 4.37
N SER A 112 24.25 7.61 4.76
CA SER A 112 24.65 7.65 6.17
C SER A 112 23.77 8.54 7.06
N ASP A 113 23.08 9.52 6.48
CA ASP A 113 22.16 10.42 7.16
C ASP A 113 20.70 9.94 7.15
N GLY A 114 20.35 8.99 6.29
CA GLY A 114 19.04 8.35 6.28
C GLY A 114 18.57 7.87 4.91
N LEU A 115 17.25 7.85 4.76
CA LEU A 115 16.55 7.38 3.58
C LEU A 115 16.19 8.53 2.65
N HIS A 116 16.66 8.45 1.41
CA HIS A 116 16.36 9.38 0.33
C HIS A 116 15.46 8.69 -0.69
N VAL A 117 14.28 9.27 -0.93
CA VAL A 117 13.25 8.72 -1.81
C VAL A 117 12.87 9.73 -2.88
N GLY A 118 12.84 9.25 -4.11
CA GLY A 118 12.50 10.03 -5.29
C GLY A 118 13.55 11.05 -5.70
N GLY A 119 13.53 11.39 -6.98
CA GLY A 119 14.50 12.29 -7.60
C GLY A 119 13.84 13.40 -8.40
N ASP A 120 14.43 14.59 -8.33
CA ASP A 120 14.18 15.70 -9.25
C ASP A 120 15.53 16.22 -9.76
N GLY A 121 16.02 15.62 -10.84
CA GLY A 121 17.42 15.77 -11.24
C GLY A 121 18.35 15.28 -10.13
N ASN A 122 19.24 16.16 -9.64
CA ASN A 122 20.20 15.84 -8.57
C ASN A 122 19.66 16.04 -7.15
N ARG A 123 18.39 16.42 -6.99
CA ARG A 123 17.80 16.67 -5.67
C ARG A 123 16.92 15.50 -5.24
N THR A 124 17.07 15.09 -3.98
CA THR A 124 16.13 14.18 -3.34
C THR A 124 14.78 14.86 -3.15
N ARG A 125 13.69 14.20 -3.55
CA ARG A 125 12.34 14.72 -3.33
C ARG A 125 11.89 14.59 -1.89
N TYR A 126 12.22 13.47 -1.25
CA TYR A 126 11.80 13.18 0.10
C TYR A 126 12.91 12.53 0.92
N PHE A 127 13.14 13.05 2.13
CA PHE A 127 14.20 12.60 3.02
C PHE A 127 13.63 12.20 4.39
N VAL A 128 14.02 11.03 4.88
CA VAL A 128 13.71 10.54 6.23
C VAL A 128 15.01 10.27 6.98
N PRO A 129 15.37 11.08 7.98
CA PRO A 129 16.57 10.83 8.77
C PRO A 129 16.41 9.59 9.64
N TYR A 130 17.50 8.85 9.86
CA TYR A 130 17.48 7.60 10.65
C TYR A 130 16.87 7.78 12.04
N ASN A 131 17.12 8.90 12.72
CA ASN A 131 16.59 9.17 14.06
C ASN A 131 15.05 9.27 14.13
N LYS A 132 14.38 9.44 12.98
CA LYS A 132 12.92 9.45 12.86
C LYS A 132 12.34 8.09 12.46
N ILE A 133 13.16 7.17 11.95
CA ILE A 133 12.72 5.82 11.57
C ILE A 133 12.57 5.00 12.85
N LYS A 134 11.36 5.00 13.39
CA LYS A 134 10.98 4.22 14.56
C LYS A 134 9.74 3.39 14.23
N PRO A 135 9.64 2.16 14.76
CA PRO A 135 8.44 1.37 14.57
C PRO A 135 7.22 2.12 15.07
N ILE A 136 6.10 1.98 14.35
CA ILE A 136 4.81 2.45 14.85
C ILE A 136 4.45 1.57 16.05
N ASN A 137 4.33 2.21 17.22
CA ASN A 137 3.84 1.59 18.45
C ASN A 137 2.31 1.54 18.46
#